data_AF-A0A366LJB2-F1
#
_entry.id   AF-A0A366LJB2-F1
#
_cell.length_a   1.000
_cell.length_b   1.000
_cell.length_c   1.000
_cell.angle_alpha   90.00
_cell.angle_beta   90.00
_cell.angle_gamma   90.00
#
_symmetry.space_group_name_H-M   'P 1'
#
loop_
_entity.id
_entity.type
_entity.pdbx_description
1 polymer ?
#
loop_
_entity_poly.entity_id
_entity_poly.type
_entity_poly.pdbx_seq_one_letter_code
_entity_poly.pdbx_strand_id
1 'polypeptide(L)' 'MPAFHPFGVRIEKNKATVHDCQDARETGQADAKTLKRLTYGSERTHLVATLLKGEDGVWRVSTLEQADKPCTPSA' A
#
# COMPACT_ATOMS: atom_id res chain seq x y z
N MET A 1 -2.76 9.31 8.78
CA MET A 1 -2.14 8.03 8.43
C MET A 1 -2.72 7.59 7.10
N PRO A 2 -1.95 7.01 6.17
CA PRO A 2 -2.50 6.42 4.96
C PRO A 2 -3.57 5.38 5.33
N ALA A 3 -4.70 5.38 4.60
CA ALA A 3 -5.68 4.32 4.74
C ALA A 3 -5.28 3.16 3.83
N PHE A 4 -5.05 1.98 4.41
CA PHE A 4 -4.70 0.76 3.70
C PHE A 4 -5.99 -0.05 3.49
N HIS A 5 -6.25 -0.42 2.24
CA HIS A 5 -7.43 -1.16 1.84
C HIS A 5 -6.99 -2.36 0.98
N PRO A 6 -6.63 -3.50 1.59
CA PRO A 6 -6.34 -4.70 0.83
C PRO A 6 -7.62 -5.16 0.13
N PHE A 7 -7.59 -5.25 -1.20
CA PHE A 7 -8.75 -5.66 -2.00
C PHE A 7 -8.53 -6.96 -2.77
N GLY A 8 -7.33 -7.54 -2.67
CA GLY A 8 -7.04 -8.86 -3.21
C GLY A 8 -5.93 -9.53 -2.42
N VAL A 9 -6.18 -10.74 -1.92
CA VAL A 9 -5.17 -11.57 -1.26
C VAL A 9 -5.18 -12.95 -1.91
N ARG A 10 -4.02 -13.39 -2.39
CA ARG A 10 -3.83 -14.74 -2.95
C ARG A 10 -2.66 -15.41 -2.23
N ILE A 11 -2.88 -16.62 -1.72
CA ILE A 11 -1.87 -17.38 -0.99
C ILE A 11 -1.62 -18.70 -1.71
N GLU A 12 -0.35 -18.99 -1.98
CA GLU A 12 0.13 -20.21 -2.62
C GLU A 12 1.31 -20.77 -1.83
N LYS A 13 1.04 -21.78 -0.99
CA LYS A 13 2.02 -22.37 -0.06
C LYS A 13 2.69 -21.30 0.81
N ASN A 14 3.98 -21.05 0.56
CA ASN A 14 4.82 -20.10 1.29
C ASN A 14 5.00 -18.78 0.54
N LYS A 15 4.16 -18.50 -0.46
CA LYS A 15 4.12 -17.23 -1.20
C LYS A 15 2.73 -16.63 -1.09
N ALA A 16 2.66 -15.32 -0.86
CA ALA A 16 1.41 -14.58 -0.93
C ALA A 16 1.56 -13.35 -1.83
N THR A 17 0.48 -12.95 -2.47
CA THR A 17 0.36 -11.70 -3.21
C THR A 17 -0.79 -10.90 -2.60
N VAL A 18 -0.51 -9.66 -2.21
CA VAL A 18 -1.48 -8.72 -1.64
C VAL A 18 -1.60 -7.51 -2.57
N HIS A 19 -2.81 -7.22 -3.00
CA HIS A 19 -3.18 -6.00 -3.69
C HIS A 19 -3.78 -5.03 -2.67
N ASP A 20 -3.16 -3.86 -2.56
CA ASP A 20 -3.54 -2.81 -1.62
C ASP A 20 -3.84 -1.51 -2.38
N CYS A 21 -4.92 -0.85 -2.00
CA CYS A 21 -5.33 0.43 -2.54
C CYS A 21 -5.09 1.51 -1.49
N GLN A 22 -3.98 2.23 -1.62
CA GLN A 22 -3.62 3.28 -0.67
C GLN A 22 -4.23 4.61 -1.06
N ASP A 23 -4.93 5.20 -0.11
CA ASP A 23 -5.36 6.58 -0.20
C ASP A 23 -4.53 7.44 0.75
N ALA A 24 -3.72 8.29 0.13
CA ALA A 24 -2.83 9.20 0.83
C ALA A 24 -3.21 10.66 0.55
N ARG A 25 -4.38 10.97 -0.03
CA ARG A 25 -4.76 12.34 -0.44
C ARG A 25 -4.67 13.38 0.69
N GLU A 26 -4.96 12.94 1.92
CA GLU A 26 -4.92 13.76 3.12
C GLU A 26 -3.53 13.77 3.77
N THR A 27 -2.57 13.02 3.25
CA THR A 27 -1.22 12.97 3.79
C THR A 27 -0.36 14.10 3.22
N GLY A 28 0.66 14.47 3.98
CA GLY A 28 1.59 15.50 3.60
C GLY A 28 2.31 16.09 4.79
N GLN A 29 3.33 16.90 4.50
CA GLN A 29 4.12 17.57 5.53
C GLN A 29 3.60 18.99 5.76
N ALA A 30 3.84 19.53 6.94
CA ALA A 30 3.59 20.95 7.18
C ALA A 30 4.64 21.77 6.43
N ASP A 31 4.21 22.87 5.82
CA ASP A 31 5.11 23.91 5.33
C ASP A 31 5.95 24.43 6.50
N ALA A 32 7.27 24.37 6.40
CA ALA A 32 8.16 24.71 7.50
C ALA A 32 8.07 26.19 7.93
N LYS A 33 7.63 27.08 7.03
CA LYS A 33 7.55 28.53 7.27
C LYS A 33 6.20 28.97 7.83
N THR A 34 5.12 28.34 7.38
CA THR A 34 3.74 28.74 7.69
C THR A 34 3.02 27.76 8.59
N LEU A 35 3.60 26.58 8.85
CA LEU A 35 3.02 25.44 9.57
C LEU A 35 1.71 24.93 8.98
N LYS A 36 1.30 25.44 7.81
CA LYS A 36 0.11 24.99 7.11
C LYS A 36 0.37 23.62 6.51
N ARG A 37 -0.63 22.74 6.58
CA ARG A 37 -0.56 21.42 5.95
C ARG A 37 -0.43 21.57 4.44
N LEU A 38 0.55 20.92 3.84
CA LEU A 38 0.66 20.77 2.40
C LEU A 38 0.26 19.35 2.04
N THR A 39 -0.89 19.16 1.40
CA THR A 39 -1.35 17.85 0.93
C THR A 39 -0.67 17.53 -0.41
N TYR A 40 0.29 16.62 -0.38
CA TYR A 40 1.03 16.15 -1.57
C TYR A 40 0.84 14.66 -1.84
N GLY A 41 0.07 13.96 -1.03
CA GLY A 41 -0.11 12.52 -1.20
C GLY A 41 -0.99 12.17 -2.40
N SER A 42 -0.78 10.96 -2.92
CA SER A 42 -1.50 10.41 -4.06
C SER A 42 -2.82 9.76 -3.64
N GLU A 43 -3.84 9.89 -4.49
CA GLU A 43 -5.08 9.15 -4.39
C GLU A 43 -4.95 7.79 -5.10
N ARG A 44 -5.56 6.73 -4.55
CA ARG A 44 -5.72 5.40 -5.19
C ARG A 44 -4.42 4.80 -5.74
N THR A 45 -3.36 4.84 -4.94
CA THR A 45 -2.10 4.18 -5.29
C THR A 45 -2.28 2.67 -5.17
N HIS A 46 -2.15 1.95 -6.28
CA HIS A 46 -2.26 0.50 -6.30
C HIS A 46 -0.90 -0.14 -6.03
N LEU A 47 -0.75 -0.76 -4.86
CA LEU A 47 0.45 -1.51 -4.52
C LEU A 47 0.19 -3.01 -4.62
N VAL A 48 1.18 -3.73 -5.16
CA VAL A 48 1.22 -5.19 -5.20
C VAL A 48 2.42 -5.64 -4.38
N ALA A 49 2.14 -6.25 -3.22
CA ALA A 49 3.16 -6.82 -2.36
C ALA A 49 3.25 -8.33 -2.60
N THR A 50 4.46 -8.83 -2.82
CA THR A 50 4.73 -10.27 -2.68
C THR A 50 5.32 -10.54 -1.31
N LEU A 51 4.80 -11.55 -0.63
CA LEU A 51 5.30 -12.01 0.66
C LEU A 51 5.80 -13.44 0.54
N LEU A 52 6.86 -13.75 1.27
CA LEU A 52 7.37 -15.10 1.44
C LEU A 52 7.27 -15.49 2.92
N LYS A 53 6.83 -16.73 3.18
CA LYS A 53 6.77 -17.30 4.52
C LYS A 53 8.11 -17.96 4.82
N GLY A 54 8.78 -17.48 5.87
CA GLY A 54 10.00 -18.11 6.37
C GLY A 54 9.75 -19.47 7.01
N GLU A 55 10.82 -20.22 7.28
CA GLU A 55 10.75 -21.48 8.02
C GLU A 55 10.24 -21.28 9.45
N ASP A 56 10.43 -20.08 9.99
CA ASP A 56 9.86 -19.61 11.26
C ASP A 56 8.34 -19.38 11.20
N GLY A 57 7.72 -19.61 10.05
CA GLY A 57 6.29 -19.44 9.83
C GLY A 57 5.85 -17.98 9.69
N VAL A 58 6.78 -17.03 9.64
CA VAL A 58 6.48 -15.59 9.57
C VAL A 58 6.52 -15.10 8.13
N TRP A 59 5.46 -14.37 7.74
CA TRP A 59 5.37 -13.72 6.44
C TRP A 59 6.21 -12.43 6.42
N ARG A 60 7.01 -12.26 5.38
CA ARG A 60 7.82 -11.06 5.15
C ARG A 60 7.61 -10.56 3.74
N VAL A 61 7.56 -9.24 3.57
CA VAL A 61 7.51 -8.61 2.25
C VAL A 61 8.82 -8.90 1.53
N SER A 62 8.73 -9.55 0.38
CA SER A 62 9.88 -9.80 -0.50
C SER A 62 9.98 -8.75 -1.60
N THR A 63 8.85 -8.32 -2.15
CA THR A 63 8.78 -7.24 -3.14
C THR A 63 7.56 -6.37 -2.89
N LEU A 64 7.68 -5.10 -3.27
CA LEU A 64 6.60 -4.13 -3.25
C LEU A 64 6.69 -3.30 -4.52
N GLU A 65 5.66 -3.38 -5.34
CA GLU A 65 5.60 -2.72 -6.64
C GLU A 65 4.35 -1.86 -6.72
N GLN A 66 4.45 -0.69 -7.34
CA GLN A 66 3.28 0.10 -7.70
C GLN A 66 2.81 -0.35 -9.09
N ALA A 67 1.56 -0.75 -9.20
CA ALA A 67 0.98 -1.10 -10.49
C ALA A 67 0.67 0.17 -11.31
N ASP A 68 0.88 0.10 -12.62
CA ASP A 68 0.58 1.22 -13.54
C ASP A 68 -0.91 1.59 -13.55
N LYS A 69 -1.78 0.62 -13.28
CA LYS A 69 -3.23 0.82 -13.25
C LYS A 69 -3.69 1.20 -11.84
N PRO A 70 -4.41 2.33 -11.69
CA PRO A 70 -4.97 2.70 -10.41
C PRO A 70 -5.96 1.63 -9.93
N CYS A 71 -6.06 1.47 -8.62
CA CYS A 71 -6.98 0.54 -8.01
C CYS A 71 -8.41 1.10 -8.09
N THR A 72 -9.35 0.24 -8.46
CA THR A 72 -10.78 0.45 -8.20
C THR A 72 -11.09 -0.17 -6.84
N PRO A 73 -11.45 0.64 -5.82
CA PRO A 73 -11.94 0.08 -4.56
C PRO A 73 -13.11 -0.86 -4.85
N SER A 74 -13.10 -2.08 -4.30
CA SER A 74 -14.36 -2.83 -4.21
C SER A 74 -15.34 -2.01 -3.38
N ALA A 75 -16.57 -1.90 -3.87
CA ALA A 75 -17.67 -1.24 -3.19
C ALA A 75 -17.98 -1.88 -1.83
#